data_AF-A0A7J5BA68-F1
#
_entry.id   AF-A0A7J5BA68-F1
#
_cell.length_a   1.000
_cell.length_b   1.000
_cell.length_c   1.000
_cell.angle_alpha   90.00
_cell.angle_beta   90.00
_cell.angle_gamma   90.00
#
_symmetry.space_group_name_H-M   'P 1'
#
loop_
_entity.id
_entity.type
_entity.pdbx_description
1 polymer ?
#
loop_
_entity_poly.entity_id
_entity_poly.type
_entity_poly.pdbx_seq_one_letter_code
_entity_poly.pdbx_strand_id
1 'polypeptide(L)'
;MKVLAAMSGGVDSSVAAARAVDAGHEVVGVHLALSRAGGTLRAGSRGCCTIEDAMDARRVADALGIPFYVWDFSERFRLDVVDDFIAEYEQGRTPNPCLRCNEKIKFAALLDKAIDLGFDQVVTGHYAHIIDREDGVRELHRASEEAKDQSYVLGVLTEQQLAYCAFPLGETPSKELVREEARERGFVTASKPDSYDICFIPDGDTKTWLGGHIPMRPGAIVDRDGEQLGEHDGAVGFTIGQRKGLKLGRPAADGKPRFVLGTDPESNTVVVGPKEALAIGEIAGQRWTWAGAKPEADRFRCEVQIRAHGETVPGECVIRAAETATRPDATEAGIEIAVRVDEALLGVAPGQTAVIYAGTRVVGQFTIDRAVSQLDLDEAREPQADSVVTYSAA
;
A
#
# COMPACT_ATOMS: atom_id res chain seq x y z
N MET A 1 -21.18 19.59 -13.31
CA MET A 1 -19.87 19.68 -12.66
C MET A 1 -18.80 19.64 -13.73
N LYS A 2 -17.69 20.33 -13.50
CA LYS A 2 -16.46 20.24 -14.27
C LYS A 2 -15.56 19.19 -13.64
N VAL A 3 -15.27 18.12 -14.38
CA VAL A 3 -14.65 16.92 -13.84
C VAL A 3 -13.36 16.61 -14.60
N LEU A 4 -12.30 16.31 -13.85
CA LEU A 4 -11.03 15.85 -14.40
C LEU A 4 -11.00 14.33 -14.40
N ALA A 5 -10.98 13.68 -15.55
CA ALA A 5 -10.84 12.24 -15.66
C ALA A 5 -9.36 11.84 -15.74
N ALA A 6 -8.87 11.11 -14.75
CA ALA A 6 -7.52 10.55 -14.74
C ALA A 6 -7.46 9.29 -15.62
N MET A 7 -6.91 9.44 -16.83
CA MET A 7 -6.91 8.42 -17.86
C MET A 7 -5.53 7.75 -17.95
N SER A 8 -5.40 6.55 -17.39
CA SER A 8 -4.13 5.80 -17.34
C SER A 8 -3.73 5.16 -18.67
N GLY A 9 -4.62 5.17 -19.68
CA GLY A 9 -4.46 4.41 -20.93
C GLY A 9 -4.95 2.96 -20.81
N GLY A 10 -5.58 2.59 -19.69
CA GLY A 10 -6.24 1.32 -19.47
C GLY A 10 -7.76 1.41 -19.55
N VAL A 11 -8.42 0.26 -19.75
CA VAL A 11 -9.87 0.13 -19.98
C VAL A 11 -10.72 0.75 -18.87
N ASP A 12 -10.33 0.54 -17.61
CA ASP A 12 -11.08 1.02 -16.45
C ASP A 12 -11.20 2.55 -16.46
N SER A 13 -10.08 3.24 -16.69
CA SER A 13 -10.07 4.70 -16.76
C SER A 13 -10.80 5.26 -17.99
N SER A 14 -10.83 4.50 -19.10
CA SER A 14 -11.58 4.86 -20.30
C SER A 14 -13.08 4.83 -20.06
N VAL A 15 -13.57 3.76 -19.44
CA VAL A 15 -15.00 3.60 -19.13
C VAL A 15 -15.44 4.56 -18.03
N ALA A 16 -14.62 4.78 -17.01
CA ALA A 16 -14.91 5.78 -15.98
C ALA A 16 -15.09 7.19 -16.57
N ALA A 17 -14.21 7.61 -17.50
CA ALA A 17 -14.35 8.87 -18.20
C ALA A 17 -15.63 8.91 -19.05
N ALA A 18 -15.94 7.83 -19.76
CA ALA A 18 -17.14 7.71 -20.58
C ALA A 18 -18.43 7.86 -19.75
N ARG A 19 -18.52 7.17 -18.61
CA ARG A 19 -19.66 7.28 -17.69
C ARG A 19 -19.82 8.68 -17.10
N ALA A 20 -18.71 9.38 -16.84
CA ALA A 20 -18.76 10.78 -16.41
C ALA A 20 -19.33 11.70 -17.50
N VAL A 21 -19.00 11.45 -18.77
CA VAL A 21 -19.61 12.16 -19.92
C VAL A 21 -21.10 11.84 -20.02
N ASP A 22 -21.49 10.57 -19.91
CA ASP A 22 -22.89 10.15 -19.99
C ASP A 22 -23.75 10.71 -18.85
N ALA A 23 -23.15 10.91 -17.67
CA ALA A 23 -23.76 11.62 -16.54
C ALA A 23 -23.92 13.14 -16.76
N GLY A 24 -23.53 13.66 -17.93
CA GLY A 24 -23.70 15.06 -18.33
C GLY A 24 -22.68 16.02 -17.70
N HIS A 25 -21.51 15.52 -17.26
CA HIS A 25 -20.45 16.37 -16.74
C HIS A 25 -19.61 17.02 -17.86
N GLU A 26 -19.03 18.18 -17.57
CA GLU A 26 -17.99 18.78 -18.41
C GLU A 26 -16.67 18.08 -18.09
N VAL A 27 -16.33 17.07 -18.90
CA VAL A 27 -15.16 16.21 -18.63
C VAL A 27 -13.93 16.71 -19.37
N VAL A 28 -12.80 16.80 -18.66
CA VAL A 28 -11.46 16.97 -19.23
C VAL A 28 -10.63 15.75 -18.89
N GLY A 29 -10.05 15.09 -19.89
CA GLY A 29 -9.13 13.98 -19.70
C GLY A 29 -7.72 14.45 -19.36
N VAL A 30 -7.05 13.73 -18.47
CA VAL A 30 -5.63 13.93 -18.19
C VAL A 30 -4.89 12.61 -18.08
N HIS A 31 -3.69 12.56 -18.64
CA HIS A 31 -2.73 11.49 -18.42
C HIS A 31 -1.52 12.00 -17.66
N LEU A 32 -1.05 11.22 -16.68
CA LEU A 32 0.14 11.55 -15.91
C LEU A 32 1.37 10.90 -16.53
N ALA A 33 2.33 11.72 -16.98
CA ALA A 33 3.64 11.23 -17.37
C ALA A 33 4.54 11.12 -16.12
N LEU A 34 4.89 9.90 -15.73
CA LEU A 34 5.63 9.61 -14.50
C LEU A 34 7.11 9.25 -14.74
N SER A 35 7.54 9.13 -16.01
CA SER A 35 8.93 8.83 -16.36
C SER A 35 9.45 9.80 -17.41
N ARG A 36 10.61 10.40 -17.13
CA ARG A 36 11.42 11.19 -18.08
C ARG A 36 12.37 10.33 -18.91
N ALA A 37 12.47 9.03 -18.62
CA ALA A 37 13.32 8.11 -19.36
C ALA A 37 12.71 7.84 -20.75
N GLY A 38 12.84 8.83 -21.63
CA GLY A 38 12.58 8.69 -23.06
C GLY A 38 13.56 7.67 -23.62
N GLY A 39 13.10 6.45 -23.86
CA GLY A 39 13.96 5.41 -24.42
C GLY A 39 13.42 3.99 -24.39
N THR A 40 12.41 3.68 -23.57
CA THR A 40 11.77 2.37 -23.64
C THR A 40 10.41 2.49 -24.32
N LEU A 41 10.40 2.31 -25.64
CA LEU A 41 9.27 1.64 -26.29
C LEU A 41 9.14 0.28 -25.59
N ARG A 42 8.19 0.16 -24.66
CA ARG A 42 8.01 -1.06 -23.89
C ARG A 42 6.97 -1.91 -24.61
N ALA A 43 7.41 -3.03 -25.18
CA ALA A 43 6.48 -4.07 -25.59
C ALA A 43 5.97 -4.81 -24.34
N GLY A 44 4.75 -4.50 -23.88
CA GLY A 44 4.08 -5.27 -22.82
C GLY A 44 3.32 -4.44 -21.79
N SER A 45 2.61 -5.14 -20.89
CA SER A 45 1.64 -4.56 -19.95
C SER A 45 2.20 -4.27 -18.54
N ARG A 46 3.52 -4.03 -18.41
CA ARG A 46 4.16 -3.80 -17.10
C ARG A 46 4.31 -2.30 -16.83
N GLY A 47 3.44 -1.81 -15.94
CA GLY A 47 3.33 -0.40 -15.54
C GLY A 47 2.16 0.34 -16.19
N CYS A 48 1.79 1.47 -15.58
CA CYS A 48 0.94 2.50 -16.17
C CYS A 48 1.82 3.74 -16.40
N CYS A 49 1.51 4.56 -17.41
CA CYS A 49 2.17 5.85 -17.71
C CYS A 49 3.33 5.80 -18.71
N THR A 50 3.22 4.98 -19.75
CA THR A 50 4.09 5.00 -20.94
C THR A 50 3.58 5.98 -22.01
N ILE A 51 4.41 6.26 -23.03
CA ILE A 51 3.97 7.03 -24.20
C ILE A 51 2.80 6.34 -24.91
N GLU A 52 2.83 5.01 -25.01
CA GLU A 52 1.75 4.21 -25.61
C GLU A 52 0.45 4.36 -24.84
N ASP A 53 0.52 4.33 -23.49
CA ASP A 53 -0.64 4.58 -22.63
C ASP A 53 -1.23 5.98 -22.82
N ALA A 54 -0.37 7.00 -22.93
CA ALA A 54 -0.81 8.37 -23.18
C ALA A 54 -1.52 8.49 -24.54
N MET A 55 -1.03 7.79 -25.57
CA MET A 55 -1.66 7.75 -26.89
C MET A 55 -3.00 7.00 -26.87
N ASP A 56 -3.12 5.90 -26.13
CA ASP A 56 -4.38 5.19 -25.96
C ASP A 56 -5.42 6.03 -25.22
N ALA A 57 -5.00 6.69 -24.14
CA ALA A 57 -5.84 7.64 -23.41
C ALA A 57 -6.30 8.79 -24.32
N ARG A 58 -5.42 9.32 -25.17
CA ARG A 58 -5.75 10.34 -26.16
C ARG A 58 -6.80 9.86 -27.16
N ARG A 59 -6.65 8.66 -27.73
CA ARG A 59 -7.62 8.09 -28.69
C ARG A 59 -9.00 7.93 -28.07
N VAL A 60 -9.07 7.50 -26.81
CA VAL A 60 -10.34 7.41 -26.07
C VAL A 60 -10.94 8.79 -25.84
N ALA A 61 -10.13 9.78 -25.44
CA ALA A 61 -10.60 11.15 -25.26
C ALA A 61 -11.13 11.76 -26.56
N ASP A 62 -10.46 11.53 -27.69
CA ASP A 62 -10.92 11.97 -29.01
C ASP A 62 -12.26 11.29 -29.39
N ALA A 63 -12.42 9.99 -29.10
CA ALA A 63 -13.67 9.26 -29.33
C ALA A 63 -14.83 9.76 -28.44
N LEU A 64 -14.53 10.23 -27.24
CA LEU A 64 -15.49 10.85 -26.31
C LEU A 64 -15.76 12.34 -26.63
N GLY A 65 -14.97 12.95 -27.51
CA GLY A 65 -15.08 14.38 -27.83
C GLY A 65 -14.67 15.31 -26.68
N ILE A 66 -13.80 14.86 -25.77
CA ILE A 66 -13.38 15.63 -24.58
C ILE A 66 -11.97 16.23 -24.75
N PRO A 67 -11.68 17.40 -24.15
CA PRO A 67 -10.31 17.93 -24.09
C PRO A 67 -9.38 16.96 -23.36
N PHE A 68 -8.12 16.88 -23.80
CA PHE A 68 -7.14 15.98 -23.22
C PHE A 68 -5.75 16.61 -23.07
N TYR A 69 -5.16 16.44 -21.89
CA TYR A 69 -3.82 16.95 -21.55
C TYR A 69 -2.92 15.85 -21.01
N VAL A 70 -1.61 16.04 -21.17
CA VAL A 70 -0.59 15.23 -20.50
C VAL A 70 0.12 16.13 -19.50
N TRP A 71 0.15 15.72 -18.23
CA TRP A 71 0.86 16.44 -17.18
C TRP A 71 2.12 15.69 -16.78
N ASP A 72 3.25 16.39 -16.79
CA ASP A 72 4.52 15.85 -16.29
C ASP A 72 4.54 15.89 -14.75
N PHE A 73 4.57 14.71 -14.15
CA PHE A 73 4.81 14.50 -12.71
C PHE A 73 6.05 13.65 -12.46
N SER A 74 6.90 13.46 -13.47
CA SER A 74 8.07 12.57 -13.40
C SER A 74 9.06 12.96 -12.29
N GLU A 75 9.24 14.25 -12.04
CA GLU A 75 10.14 14.73 -10.98
C GLU A 75 9.59 14.42 -9.58
N ARG A 76 8.30 14.70 -9.35
CA ARG A 76 7.62 14.31 -8.10
C ARG A 76 7.59 12.80 -7.95
N PHE A 77 7.33 12.06 -9.00
CA PHE A 77 7.36 10.60 -8.97
C PHE A 77 8.74 10.06 -8.56
N ARG A 78 9.81 10.61 -9.13
CA ARG A 78 11.17 10.24 -8.74
C ARG A 78 11.42 10.52 -7.25
N LEU A 79 11.15 11.73 -6.79
CA LEU A 79 11.39 12.15 -5.40
C LEU A 79 10.49 11.41 -4.40
N ASP A 80 9.18 11.40 -4.63
CA ASP A 80 8.18 11.00 -3.63
C ASP A 80 7.84 9.51 -3.69
N VAL A 81 8.29 8.78 -4.72
CA VAL A 81 8.01 7.35 -4.90
C VAL A 81 9.30 6.55 -5.07
N VAL A 82 10.20 6.93 -5.98
CA VAL A 82 11.40 6.13 -6.26
C VAL A 82 12.47 6.32 -5.19
N ASP A 83 12.80 7.58 -4.84
CA ASP A 83 13.79 7.87 -3.80
C ASP A 83 13.29 7.42 -2.42
N ASP A 84 11.99 7.62 -2.12
CA ASP A 84 11.33 7.08 -0.91
C ASP A 84 11.43 5.55 -0.83
N PHE A 85 11.16 4.86 -1.95
CA PHE A 85 11.31 3.40 -2.02
C PHE A 85 12.74 2.97 -1.70
N ILE A 86 13.76 3.63 -2.26
CA ILE A 86 15.16 3.33 -1.96
C ILE A 86 15.47 3.60 -0.48
N ALA A 87 15.08 4.76 0.04
CA ALA A 87 15.37 5.16 1.43
C ALA A 87 14.71 4.25 2.47
N GLU A 88 13.52 3.71 2.19
CA GLU A 88 12.85 2.73 3.06
C GLU A 88 13.60 1.38 3.06
N TYR A 89 14.10 0.92 1.91
CA TYR A 89 14.95 -0.28 1.85
C TYR A 89 16.30 -0.10 2.55
N GLU A 90 16.91 1.09 2.46
CA GLU A 90 18.13 1.42 3.24
C GLU A 90 17.87 1.35 4.75
N GLN A 91 16.62 1.56 5.17
CA GLN A 91 16.17 1.43 6.56
C GLN A 91 15.59 0.05 6.88
N GLY A 92 15.81 -0.96 6.04
CA GLY A 92 15.42 -2.35 6.30
C GLY A 92 13.91 -2.59 6.19
N ARG A 93 13.17 -1.62 5.67
CA ARG A 93 11.73 -1.69 5.48
C ARG A 93 11.40 -2.15 4.06
N THR A 94 10.22 -2.73 3.89
CA THR A 94 9.68 -3.18 2.61
C THR A 94 8.50 -2.28 2.24
N PRO A 95 8.71 -1.18 1.50
CA PRO A 95 7.64 -0.26 1.12
C PRO A 95 6.74 -0.79 -0.01
N ASN A 96 5.54 -0.23 -0.13
CA ASN A 96 4.65 -0.44 -1.28
C ASN A 96 4.64 0.81 -2.19
N PRO A 97 5.37 0.81 -3.32
CA PRO A 97 5.51 2.00 -4.17
C PRO A 97 4.21 2.37 -4.88
N CYS A 98 3.30 1.42 -5.10
CA CYS A 98 2.00 1.69 -5.73
C CYS A 98 1.08 2.48 -4.80
N LEU A 99 1.04 2.11 -3.51
CA LEU A 99 0.31 2.88 -2.49
C LEU A 99 0.93 4.26 -2.31
N ARG A 100 2.25 4.34 -2.26
CA ARG A 100 2.99 5.61 -2.17
C ARG A 100 2.71 6.53 -3.37
N CYS A 101 2.65 5.99 -4.58
CA CYS A 101 2.25 6.70 -5.79
C CYS A 101 0.79 7.16 -5.75
N ASN A 102 -0.15 6.33 -5.26
CA ASN A 102 -1.53 6.75 -5.06
C ASN A 102 -1.59 7.95 -4.10
N GLU A 103 -0.97 7.85 -2.92
CA GLU A 103 -0.97 8.93 -1.93
C GLU A 103 -0.33 10.21 -2.48
N LYS A 104 0.90 10.13 -2.98
CA LYS A 104 1.70 11.33 -3.30
C LYS A 104 1.44 11.91 -4.68
N ILE A 105 1.12 11.07 -5.65
CA ILE A 105 1.04 11.48 -7.05
C ILE A 105 -0.41 11.57 -7.52
N LYS A 106 -1.16 10.46 -7.48
CA LYS A 106 -2.51 10.41 -8.05
C LYS A 106 -3.55 11.15 -7.21
N PHE A 107 -3.37 11.25 -5.89
CA PHE A 107 -4.38 11.88 -5.02
C PHE A 107 -3.90 13.12 -4.30
N ALA A 108 -2.62 13.26 -3.93
CA ALA A 108 -2.13 14.58 -3.52
C ALA A 108 -1.89 15.44 -4.77
N ALA A 109 -0.86 15.12 -5.56
CA ALA A 109 -0.39 16.04 -6.59
C ALA A 109 -1.38 16.29 -7.74
N LEU A 110 -2.12 15.27 -8.21
CA LEU A 110 -3.14 15.42 -9.25
C LEU A 110 -4.39 16.14 -8.72
N LEU A 111 -4.89 15.75 -7.54
CA LEU A 111 -6.12 16.32 -6.99
C LEU A 111 -5.92 17.78 -6.59
N ASP A 112 -4.83 18.10 -5.91
CA ASP A 112 -4.49 19.47 -5.51
C ASP A 112 -4.46 20.37 -6.75
N LYS A 113 -3.78 19.91 -7.81
CA LYS A 113 -3.74 20.63 -9.09
C LYS A 113 -5.10 20.73 -9.76
N ALA A 114 -5.96 19.72 -9.64
CA ALA A 114 -7.32 19.75 -10.18
C ALA A 114 -8.18 20.80 -9.46
N ILE A 115 -8.10 20.85 -8.14
CA ILE A 115 -8.80 21.82 -7.30
C ILE A 115 -8.35 23.24 -7.66
N ASP A 116 -7.03 23.48 -7.76
CA ASP A 116 -6.46 24.79 -8.13
C ASP A 116 -6.91 25.27 -9.51
N LEU A 117 -7.18 24.34 -10.44
CA LEU A 117 -7.68 24.63 -11.78
C LEU A 117 -9.22 24.74 -11.86
N GLY A 118 -9.90 24.66 -10.72
CA GLY A 118 -11.35 24.82 -10.59
C GLY A 118 -12.14 23.60 -11.07
N PHE A 119 -11.59 22.39 -10.95
CA PHE A 119 -12.37 21.17 -11.14
C PHE A 119 -13.15 20.84 -9.86
N ASP A 120 -14.42 20.46 -10.03
CA ASP A 120 -15.29 20.08 -8.93
C ASP A 120 -14.95 18.68 -8.39
N GLN A 121 -14.51 17.77 -9.27
CA GLN A 121 -14.14 16.39 -8.91
C GLN A 121 -13.06 15.81 -9.83
N VAL A 122 -12.37 14.78 -9.34
CA VAL A 122 -11.48 13.90 -10.10
C VAL A 122 -12.11 12.51 -10.21
N VAL A 123 -12.37 12.10 -11.45
CA VAL A 123 -12.83 10.74 -11.78
C VAL A 123 -11.64 9.84 -12.04
N THR A 124 -11.65 8.66 -11.42
CA THR A 124 -10.67 7.61 -11.70
C THR A 124 -11.36 6.27 -11.98
N GLY A 125 -10.66 5.37 -12.66
CA GLY A 125 -11.15 4.01 -12.93
C GLY A 125 -10.97 3.03 -11.77
N HIS A 126 -10.96 3.50 -10.52
CA HIS A 126 -10.82 2.58 -9.38
C HIS A 126 -12.16 1.92 -9.01
N TYR A 127 -12.08 0.67 -8.57
CA TYR A 127 -13.23 -0.10 -8.06
C TYR A 127 -13.37 0.10 -6.56
N ALA A 128 -14.14 1.11 -6.17
CA ALA A 128 -14.56 1.39 -4.80
C ALA A 128 -15.85 2.22 -4.83
N HIS A 129 -16.60 2.24 -3.74
CA HIS A 129 -17.77 3.11 -3.61
C HIS A 129 -17.46 4.34 -2.77
N ILE A 130 -18.17 5.42 -3.09
CA ILE A 130 -18.28 6.56 -2.18
C ILE A 130 -19.73 6.63 -1.73
N ILE A 131 -19.94 6.69 -0.42
CA ILE A 131 -21.26 6.89 0.19
C ILE A 131 -21.26 8.28 0.82
N ASP A 132 -22.24 9.11 0.43
CA ASP A 132 -22.47 10.41 1.04
C ASP A 132 -23.34 10.22 2.29
N ARG A 133 -22.82 10.64 3.46
CA ARG A 133 -23.59 10.64 4.71
C ARG A 133 -24.57 11.81 4.73
N GLU A 134 -25.56 11.73 5.61
CA GLU A 134 -26.56 12.79 5.80
C GLU A 134 -25.94 14.13 6.23
N ASP A 135 -24.79 14.11 6.91
CA ASP A 135 -24.04 15.30 7.35
C ASP A 135 -23.12 15.87 6.26
N GLY A 136 -23.11 15.28 5.06
CA GLY A 136 -22.31 15.71 3.91
C GLY A 136 -20.88 15.16 3.90
N VAL A 137 -20.46 14.39 4.90
CA VAL A 137 -19.16 13.70 4.89
C VAL A 137 -19.24 12.49 3.95
N ARG A 138 -18.20 12.29 3.15
CA ARG A 138 -18.08 11.15 2.23
C ARG A 138 -17.31 10.02 2.88
N GLU A 139 -17.78 8.79 2.67
CA GLU A 139 -17.14 7.57 3.14
C GLU A 139 -16.64 6.73 1.96
N LEU A 140 -15.44 6.16 2.10
CA LEU A 140 -14.89 5.22 1.14
C LEU A 140 -15.32 3.80 1.54
N HIS A 141 -15.88 3.04 0.59
CA HIS A 141 -16.30 1.66 0.82
C HIS A 141 -15.71 0.69 -0.20
N ARG A 142 -15.56 -0.56 0.23
CA ARG A 142 -15.22 -1.70 -0.63
C ARG A 142 -16.18 -1.82 -1.79
N ALA A 143 -15.65 -2.03 -2.99
CA ALA A 143 -16.45 -2.50 -4.13
C ALA A 143 -16.87 -3.96 -3.95
N SER A 144 -17.76 -4.44 -4.82
CA SER A 144 -18.09 -5.87 -4.85
C SER A 144 -16.83 -6.73 -5.10
N GLU A 145 -16.79 -7.91 -4.49
CA GLU A 145 -15.63 -8.82 -4.58
C GLU A 145 -15.37 -9.26 -6.04
N GLU A 146 -16.44 -9.47 -6.81
CA GLU A 146 -16.39 -9.80 -8.24
C GLU A 146 -15.77 -8.67 -9.10
N ALA A 147 -15.82 -7.42 -8.62
CA ALA A 147 -15.29 -6.25 -9.33
C ALA A 147 -13.80 -5.98 -9.09
N LYS A 148 -13.11 -6.84 -8.33
CA LYS A 148 -11.72 -6.65 -7.87
C LYS A 148 -11.58 -5.37 -7.02
N ASP A 149 -12.12 -5.40 -5.80
CA ASP A 149 -12.03 -4.29 -4.84
C ASP A 149 -10.63 -3.64 -4.77
N GLN A 150 -10.61 -2.31 -4.93
CA GLN A 150 -9.41 -1.48 -4.87
C GLN A 150 -9.44 -0.51 -3.68
N SER A 151 -10.38 -0.65 -2.75
CA SER A 151 -10.47 0.18 -1.55
C SER A 151 -9.16 0.21 -0.74
N TYR A 152 -8.40 -0.90 -0.72
CA TYR A 152 -7.11 -0.99 -0.05
C TYR A 152 -6.10 0.06 -0.55
N VAL A 153 -5.95 0.20 -1.88
CA VAL A 153 -4.98 1.15 -2.44
C VAL A 153 -5.45 2.60 -2.30
N LEU A 154 -6.74 2.80 -2.03
CA LEU A 154 -7.39 4.09 -1.81
C LEU A 154 -7.47 4.48 -0.32
N GLY A 155 -7.16 3.57 0.61
CA GLY A 155 -7.20 3.86 2.05
C GLY A 155 -6.25 4.97 2.51
N VAL A 156 -5.30 5.35 1.66
CA VAL A 156 -4.40 6.49 1.85
C VAL A 156 -5.09 7.85 1.69
N LEU A 157 -6.30 7.90 1.14
CA LEU A 157 -7.05 9.13 0.95
C LEU A 157 -7.37 9.81 2.29
N THR A 158 -7.28 11.13 2.31
CA THR A 158 -7.80 11.95 3.42
C THR A 158 -9.28 12.29 3.20
N GLU A 159 -9.97 12.71 4.26
CA GLU A 159 -11.33 13.26 4.18
C GLU A 159 -11.46 14.36 3.10
N GLN A 160 -10.53 15.31 3.10
CA GLN A 160 -10.51 16.40 2.13
C GLN A 160 -10.33 15.87 0.70
N GLN A 161 -9.44 14.91 0.47
CA GLN A 161 -9.23 14.36 -0.87
C GLN A 161 -10.43 13.54 -1.34
N LEU A 162 -11.04 12.77 -0.44
CA LEU A 162 -12.20 11.95 -0.73
C LEU A 162 -13.42 12.80 -1.16
N ALA A 163 -13.56 14.01 -0.61
CA ALA A 163 -14.62 14.96 -1.00
C ALA A 163 -14.67 15.22 -2.51
N TYR A 164 -13.51 15.25 -3.17
CA TYR A 164 -13.37 15.55 -4.60
C TYR A 164 -13.25 14.30 -5.49
N CYS A 165 -13.28 13.09 -4.93
CA CYS A 165 -13.09 11.87 -5.71
C CYS A 165 -14.41 11.34 -6.31
N ALA A 166 -14.34 10.69 -7.47
CA ALA A 166 -15.45 9.94 -8.04
C ALA A 166 -14.96 8.62 -8.64
N PHE A 167 -15.68 7.53 -8.35
CA PHE A 167 -15.34 6.17 -8.77
C PHE A 167 -16.53 5.53 -9.53
N PRO A 168 -16.77 5.90 -10.80
CA PRO A 168 -17.94 5.46 -11.56
C PRO A 168 -18.02 3.95 -11.82
N LEU A 169 -16.97 3.20 -11.49
CA LEU A 169 -16.91 1.75 -11.66
C LEU A 169 -17.27 0.96 -10.41
N GLY A 170 -17.41 1.59 -9.23
CA GLY A 170 -17.64 0.91 -7.95
C GLY A 170 -18.82 -0.07 -7.99
N GLU A 171 -19.94 0.34 -8.62
CA GLU A 171 -21.16 -0.47 -8.75
C GLU A 171 -21.12 -1.50 -9.87
N THR A 172 -20.05 -1.56 -10.67
CA THR A 172 -19.98 -2.52 -11.77
C THR A 172 -19.70 -3.91 -11.20
N PRO A 173 -20.55 -4.91 -11.47
CA PRO A 173 -20.39 -6.24 -10.85
C PRO A 173 -19.08 -6.93 -11.22
N SER A 174 -18.61 -6.77 -12.46
CA SER A 174 -17.40 -7.45 -12.91
C SER A 174 -16.61 -6.64 -13.92
N LYS A 175 -15.34 -6.98 -14.05
CA LYS A 175 -14.43 -6.36 -15.01
C LYS A 175 -14.78 -6.70 -16.47
N GLU A 176 -15.37 -7.86 -16.69
CA GLU A 176 -15.82 -8.30 -18.02
C GLU A 176 -16.88 -7.35 -18.57
N LEU A 177 -17.79 -6.86 -17.72
CA LEU A 177 -18.79 -5.87 -18.11
C LEU A 177 -18.15 -4.52 -18.50
N VAL A 178 -17.11 -4.10 -17.79
CA VAL A 178 -16.33 -2.90 -18.15
C VAL A 178 -15.65 -3.08 -19.51
N ARG A 179 -15.07 -4.26 -19.79
CA ARG A 179 -14.46 -4.56 -21.09
C ARG A 179 -15.49 -4.62 -22.22
N GLU A 180 -16.66 -5.16 -21.95
CA GLU A 180 -17.75 -5.22 -22.93
C GLU A 180 -18.26 -3.82 -23.27
N GLU A 181 -18.50 -2.98 -22.27
CA GLU A 181 -18.87 -1.57 -22.46
C GLU A 181 -17.82 -0.83 -23.29
N ALA A 182 -16.53 -1.04 -23.01
CA ALA A 182 -15.45 -0.47 -23.80
C ALA A 182 -15.46 -0.96 -25.26
N ARG A 183 -15.80 -2.23 -25.50
CA ARG A 183 -15.90 -2.82 -26.84
C ARG A 183 -17.08 -2.25 -27.63
N GLU A 184 -18.23 -2.09 -26.99
CA GLU A 184 -19.43 -1.47 -27.56
C GLU A 184 -19.16 -0.01 -27.97
N ARG A 185 -18.37 0.71 -27.18
CA ARG A 185 -17.93 2.08 -27.47
C ARG A 185 -16.77 2.15 -28.48
N GLY A 186 -16.22 1.01 -28.91
CA GLY A 186 -15.11 0.95 -29.85
C GLY A 186 -13.77 1.45 -29.28
N PHE A 187 -13.57 1.40 -27.97
CA PHE A 187 -12.32 1.83 -27.35
C PHE A 187 -11.17 0.86 -27.63
N VAL A 188 -10.02 1.42 -28.04
CA VAL A 188 -8.77 0.67 -28.29
C VAL A 188 -8.28 -0.09 -27.05
N THR A 189 -8.68 0.36 -25.85
CA THR A 189 -8.27 -0.20 -24.57
C THR A 189 -9.05 -1.44 -24.16
N ALA A 190 -10.15 -1.80 -24.84
CA ALA A 190 -11.05 -2.89 -24.45
C ALA A 190 -10.36 -4.26 -24.27
N SER A 191 -9.41 -4.58 -25.16
CA SER A 191 -8.64 -5.83 -25.14
C SER A 191 -7.31 -5.73 -24.41
N LYS A 192 -6.94 -4.54 -23.91
CA LYS A 192 -5.64 -4.31 -23.29
C LYS A 192 -5.57 -5.04 -21.94
N PRO A 193 -4.52 -5.82 -21.66
CA PRO A 193 -4.33 -6.45 -20.35
C PRO A 193 -4.13 -5.40 -19.25
N ASP A 194 -4.44 -5.78 -18.02
CA ASP A 194 -4.27 -4.91 -16.85
C ASP A 194 -2.77 -4.69 -16.58
N SER A 195 -2.42 -3.50 -16.07
CA SER A 195 -1.06 -3.23 -15.61
C SER A 195 -0.79 -3.98 -14.31
N TYR A 196 0.33 -4.70 -14.25
CA TYR A 196 0.82 -5.39 -13.06
C TYR A 196 2.31 -5.08 -12.82
N ASP A 197 2.82 -5.41 -11.63
CA ASP A 197 4.17 -5.14 -11.12
C ASP A 197 4.55 -3.66 -10.87
N ILE A 198 5.74 -3.45 -10.29
CA ILE A 198 6.29 -2.12 -9.96
C ILE A 198 6.68 -1.41 -11.27
N CYS A 199 6.03 -0.29 -11.58
CA CYS A 199 6.13 0.36 -12.89
C CYS A 199 7.55 0.81 -13.29
N PHE A 200 8.40 1.15 -12.32
CA PHE A 200 9.78 1.58 -12.56
C PHE A 200 10.83 0.46 -12.52
N ILE A 201 10.41 -0.79 -12.29
CA ILE A 201 11.25 -2.00 -12.29
C ILE A 201 10.79 -2.90 -13.46
N PRO A 202 11.32 -2.71 -14.69
CA PRO A 202 10.74 -3.26 -15.91
C PRO A 202 10.76 -4.79 -15.98
N ASP A 203 11.83 -5.39 -15.46
CA ASP A 203 12.06 -6.83 -15.43
C ASP A 203 11.37 -7.53 -14.25
N GLY A 204 10.89 -6.76 -13.26
CA GLY A 204 10.34 -7.24 -12.00
C GLY A 204 11.40 -7.71 -11.01
N ASP A 205 12.68 -7.62 -11.34
CA ASP A 205 13.77 -8.05 -10.47
C ASP A 205 14.15 -6.94 -9.49
N THR A 206 13.35 -6.82 -8.43
CA THR A 206 13.53 -5.80 -7.39
C THR A 206 14.91 -5.90 -6.73
N LYS A 207 15.45 -7.12 -6.55
CA LYS A 207 16.74 -7.33 -5.91
C LYS A 207 17.87 -6.77 -6.77
N THR A 208 17.90 -7.11 -8.06
CA THR A 208 18.91 -6.61 -8.99
C THR A 208 18.79 -5.10 -9.16
N TRP A 209 17.56 -4.58 -9.25
CA TRP A 209 17.31 -3.14 -9.35
C TRP A 209 17.82 -2.38 -8.11
N LEU A 210 17.53 -2.88 -6.90
CA LEU A 210 18.02 -2.28 -5.65
C LEU A 210 19.55 -2.35 -5.54
N GLY A 211 20.18 -3.44 -5.99
CA GLY A 211 21.65 -3.57 -6.00
C GLY A 211 22.37 -2.53 -6.87
N GLY A 212 21.67 -1.88 -7.81
CA GLY A 212 22.19 -0.74 -8.56
C GLY A 212 22.10 0.61 -7.84
N HIS A 213 21.30 0.69 -6.77
CA HIS A 213 21.02 1.94 -6.04
C HIS A 213 21.57 1.92 -4.60
N ILE A 214 21.56 0.76 -3.95
CA ILE A 214 21.98 0.59 -2.56
C ILE A 214 23.28 -0.22 -2.53
N PRO A 215 24.35 0.28 -1.87
CA PRO A 215 25.59 -0.47 -1.70
C PRO A 215 25.36 -1.76 -0.92
N MET A 216 25.68 -2.90 -1.54
CA MET A 216 25.62 -4.20 -0.89
C MET A 216 26.84 -4.38 0.05
N ARG A 217 26.58 -4.51 1.35
CA ARG A 217 27.61 -4.68 2.39
C ARG A 217 27.46 -6.03 3.09
N PRO A 218 28.54 -6.82 3.18
CA PRO A 218 28.49 -8.07 3.92
C PRO A 218 28.16 -7.84 5.40
N GLY A 219 27.37 -8.74 5.99
CA GLY A 219 26.88 -8.63 7.36
C GLY A 219 26.58 -9.99 7.97
N ALA A 220 26.21 -10.01 9.24
CA ALA A 220 25.97 -11.24 9.98
C ALA A 220 24.51 -11.71 9.88
N ILE A 221 24.29 -13.01 9.79
CA ILE A 221 22.98 -13.61 10.04
C ILE A 221 22.98 -14.08 11.49
N VAL A 222 22.06 -13.55 12.30
CA VAL A 222 21.95 -13.81 13.74
C VAL A 222 20.61 -14.45 14.08
N ASP A 223 20.50 -15.16 15.19
CA ASP A 223 19.20 -15.54 15.73
C ASP A 223 18.60 -14.50 16.69
N ARG A 224 17.44 -14.84 17.30
CA ARG A 224 16.72 -13.97 18.25
C ARG A 224 17.54 -13.64 19.50
N ASP A 225 18.49 -14.50 19.87
CA ASP A 225 19.38 -14.31 21.03
C ASP A 225 20.65 -13.53 20.65
N GLY A 226 20.82 -13.19 19.37
CA GLY A 226 21.99 -12.50 18.84
C GLY A 226 23.17 -13.43 18.52
N GLU A 227 23.00 -14.75 18.57
CA GLU A 227 24.07 -15.67 18.18
C GLU A 227 24.27 -15.61 16.66
N GLN A 228 25.51 -15.38 16.22
CA GLN A 228 25.84 -15.39 14.80
C GLN A 228 25.82 -16.83 14.25
N LEU A 229 24.95 -17.04 13.26
CA LEU A 229 24.75 -18.32 12.56
C LEU A 229 25.42 -18.37 11.19
N GLY A 230 25.72 -17.22 10.60
CA GLY A 230 26.30 -17.13 9.27
C GLY A 230 26.56 -15.69 8.82
N GLU A 231 26.73 -15.51 7.52
CA GLU A 231 27.01 -14.22 6.89
C GLU A 231 26.14 -14.07 5.63
N HIS A 232 25.92 -12.82 5.22
CA HIS A 232 25.22 -12.47 4.00
C HIS A 232 25.99 -11.42 3.19
N ASP A 233 25.72 -11.34 1.88
CA ASP A 233 26.35 -10.36 0.98
C ASP A 233 25.65 -8.99 0.97
N GLY A 234 24.48 -8.88 1.62
CA GLY A 234 23.77 -7.62 1.88
C GLY A 234 22.32 -7.83 2.31
N ALA A 235 21.89 -7.13 3.37
CA ALA A 235 20.60 -7.33 4.01
C ALA A 235 19.39 -6.99 3.10
N VAL A 236 19.56 -6.03 2.17
CA VAL A 236 18.54 -5.61 1.18
C VAL A 236 18.03 -6.78 0.31
N GLY A 237 18.84 -7.82 0.14
CA GLY A 237 18.47 -9.01 -0.62
C GLY A 237 17.58 -10.01 0.12
N PHE A 238 17.20 -9.73 1.37
CA PHE A 238 16.37 -10.60 2.19
C PHE A 238 14.97 -10.04 2.38
N THR A 239 13.99 -10.94 2.39
CA THR A 239 12.58 -10.62 2.64
C THR A 239 12.10 -11.36 3.87
N ILE A 240 11.28 -10.71 4.70
CA ILE A 240 10.68 -11.35 5.88
C ILE A 240 9.89 -12.59 5.44
N GLY A 241 10.07 -13.70 6.17
CA GLY A 241 9.53 -15.02 5.84
C GLY A 241 10.37 -15.82 4.84
N GLN A 242 11.48 -15.30 4.32
CA GLN A 242 12.38 -16.04 3.43
C GLN A 242 13.05 -17.21 4.17
N ARG A 243 12.97 -18.41 3.58
CA ARG A 243 13.68 -19.62 4.04
C ARG A 243 14.91 -19.95 3.20
N LYS A 244 14.79 -19.85 1.87
CA LYS A 244 15.85 -20.27 0.93
C LYS A 244 16.93 -19.19 0.85
N GLY A 245 18.17 -19.58 0.55
CA GLY A 245 19.26 -18.64 0.31
C GLY A 245 19.98 -18.12 1.56
N LEU A 246 19.58 -18.54 2.77
CA LEU A 246 20.26 -18.17 4.03
C LEU A 246 21.63 -18.86 4.21
N LYS A 247 21.90 -19.94 3.47
CA LYS A 247 23.18 -20.70 3.49
C LYS A 247 23.74 -20.97 4.90
N LEU A 248 22.86 -21.20 5.89
CA LEU A 248 23.25 -21.45 7.27
C LEU A 248 23.94 -22.82 7.37
N GLY A 249 25.21 -22.83 7.78
CA GLY A 249 26.02 -24.04 7.92
C GLY A 249 25.72 -24.88 9.18
N ARG A 250 24.90 -24.35 10.10
CA ARG A 250 24.50 -25.01 11.35
C ARG A 250 22.98 -25.20 11.37
N PRO A 251 22.47 -26.45 11.49
CA PRO A 251 21.05 -26.69 11.76
C PRO A 251 20.63 -26.05 13.10
N ALA A 252 19.36 -25.68 13.24
CA ALA A 252 18.82 -25.34 14.55
C ALA A 252 18.90 -26.54 15.49
N ALA A 253 18.97 -26.31 16.81
CA ALA A 253 19.08 -27.37 17.81
C ALA A 253 17.92 -28.38 17.76
N ASP A 254 16.74 -27.93 17.33
CA ASP A 254 15.53 -28.74 17.12
C ASP A 254 15.41 -29.33 15.69
N GLY A 255 16.39 -29.09 14.83
CA GLY A 255 16.41 -29.51 13.43
C GLY A 255 15.42 -28.79 12.50
N LYS A 256 14.67 -27.80 13.00
CA LYS A 256 13.68 -27.08 12.19
C LYS A 256 14.34 -26.01 11.30
N PRO A 257 13.72 -25.66 10.14
CA PRO A 257 14.21 -24.59 9.30
C PRO A 257 14.04 -23.23 9.97
N ARG A 258 15.00 -22.33 9.72
CA ARG A 258 14.92 -20.92 10.12
C ARG A 258 14.38 -20.05 8.98
N PHE A 259 13.72 -18.95 9.35
CA PHE A 259 13.14 -17.97 8.46
C PHE A 259 13.64 -16.58 8.83
N VAL A 260 13.79 -15.69 7.86
CA VAL A 260 14.09 -14.27 8.10
C VAL A 260 12.93 -13.64 8.87
N LEU A 261 13.21 -13.14 10.06
CA LEU A 261 12.23 -12.40 10.90
C LEU A 261 12.31 -10.90 10.64
N GLY A 262 13.49 -10.40 10.28
CA GLY A 262 13.71 -8.98 10.01
C GLY A 262 15.14 -8.71 9.56
N THR A 263 15.40 -7.46 9.21
CA THR A 263 16.73 -6.94 8.93
C THR A 263 16.96 -5.72 9.82
N ASP A 264 18.17 -5.59 10.36
CA ASP A 264 18.60 -4.42 11.11
C ASP A 264 19.69 -3.69 10.30
N PRO A 265 19.37 -2.52 9.72
CA PRO A 265 20.33 -1.73 8.96
C PRO A 265 21.44 -1.11 9.81
N GLU A 266 21.19 -0.78 11.08
CA GLU A 266 22.19 -0.15 11.95
C GLU A 266 23.31 -1.13 12.27
N SER A 267 22.95 -2.35 12.67
CA SER A 267 23.93 -3.42 12.92
C SER A 267 24.36 -4.17 11.65
N ASN A 268 23.70 -3.91 10.51
CA ASN A 268 23.83 -4.66 9.25
C ASN A 268 23.68 -6.17 9.48
N THR A 269 22.59 -6.56 10.13
CA THR A 269 22.29 -7.96 10.43
C THR A 269 20.96 -8.43 9.85
N VAL A 270 20.88 -9.73 9.57
CA VAL A 270 19.63 -10.42 9.22
C VAL A 270 19.25 -11.30 10.39
N VAL A 271 18.10 -11.04 11.01
CA VAL A 271 17.61 -11.83 12.15
C VAL A 271 16.80 -13.01 11.61
N VAL A 272 17.12 -14.22 12.06
CA VAL A 272 16.40 -15.44 11.69
C VAL A 272 15.87 -16.19 12.90
N GLY A 273 14.78 -16.91 12.72
CA GLY A 273 14.19 -17.68 13.81
C GLY A 273 13.17 -18.71 13.37
N PRO A 274 12.44 -19.27 14.33
CA PRO A 274 11.44 -20.30 14.06
C PRO A 274 10.26 -19.71 13.27
N LYS A 275 9.49 -20.57 12.59
CA LYS A 275 8.33 -20.14 11.78
C LYS A 275 7.28 -19.44 12.65
N GLU A 276 7.14 -19.91 13.87
CA GLU A 276 6.20 -19.44 14.88
C GLU A 276 6.43 -17.95 15.22
N ALA A 277 7.67 -17.47 15.13
CA ALA A 277 8.00 -16.05 15.34
C ALA A 277 7.55 -15.13 14.18
N LEU A 278 7.14 -15.68 13.03
CA LEU A 278 6.53 -14.92 11.94
C LEU A 278 5.04 -14.62 12.16
N ALA A 279 4.42 -15.25 13.17
CA ALA A 279 3.05 -14.97 13.57
C ALA A 279 3.04 -13.64 14.33
N ILE A 280 2.40 -12.62 13.77
CA ILE A 280 2.34 -11.26 14.30
C ILE A 280 0.97 -11.01 14.94
N GLY A 281 0.95 -10.70 16.22
CA GLY A 281 -0.28 -10.42 16.98
C GLY A 281 -0.61 -8.93 17.11
N GLU A 282 0.37 -8.05 16.90
CA GLU A 282 0.16 -6.60 16.95
C GLU A 282 1.01 -5.89 15.89
N ILE A 283 0.42 -4.90 15.23
CA ILE A 283 1.09 -3.98 14.31
C ILE A 283 0.83 -2.54 14.72
N ALA A 284 1.81 -1.66 14.54
CA ALA A 284 1.65 -0.25 14.91
C ALA A 284 2.40 0.68 13.95
N GLY A 285 1.92 1.93 13.86
CA GLY A 285 2.49 2.96 13.00
C GLY A 285 2.18 4.39 13.42
N GLN A 286 3.14 5.29 13.21
CA GLN A 286 3.05 6.71 13.55
C GLN A 286 2.65 7.62 12.38
N ARG A 287 2.55 7.07 11.17
CA ARG A 287 2.09 7.79 9.98
C ARG A 287 0.78 7.19 9.50
N TRP A 288 -0.30 7.93 9.67
CA TRP A 288 -1.66 7.50 9.31
C TRP A 288 -2.47 8.57 8.58
N THR A 289 -3.54 8.13 7.92
CA THR A 289 -4.58 8.97 7.34
C THR A 289 -5.96 8.41 7.64
N TRP A 290 -6.99 9.27 7.64
CA TRP A 290 -8.39 8.89 7.79
C TRP A 290 -9.13 9.10 6.46
N ALA A 291 -9.75 8.04 5.95
CA ALA A 291 -10.49 8.03 4.70
C ALA A 291 -11.93 8.50 4.93
N GLY A 292 -12.09 9.80 5.20
CA GLY A 292 -13.35 10.40 5.68
C GLY A 292 -13.25 10.75 7.15
N ALA A 293 -14.39 10.76 7.85
CA ALA A 293 -14.44 11.12 9.27
C ALA A 293 -13.54 10.22 10.14
N LYS A 294 -12.72 10.85 10.98
CA LYS A 294 -11.92 10.14 11.99
C LYS A 294 -12.82 9.38 12.99
N PRO A 295 -12.34 8.29 13.61
CA PRO A 295 -13.04 7.61 14.69
C PRO A 295 -13.34 8.55 15.87
N GLU A 296 -14.50 8.39 16.51
CA GLU A 296 -14.87 9.15 17.70
C GLU A 296 -14.17 8.65 18.97
N ALA A 297 -13.79 7.36 19.00
CA ALA A 297 -13.14 6.73 20.11
C ALA A 297 -11.69 6.35 19.77
N ASP A 298 -10.80 6.48 20.74
CA ASP A 298 -9.40 6.05 20.63
C ASP A 298 -9.25 4.52 20.69
N ARG A 299 -10.33 3.77 20.92
CA ARG A 299 -10.36 2.31 20.90
C ARG A 299 -11.64 1.81 20.24
N PHE A 300 -11.50 0.93 19.26
CA PHE A 300 -12.65 0.35 18.55
C PHE A 300 -12.31 -0.99 17.89
N ARG A 301 -13.34 -1.81 17.68
CA ARG A 301 -13.25 -3.04 16.90
C ARG A 301 -13.16 -2.72 15.41
N CYS A 302 -12.27 -3.41 14.72
CA CYS A 302 -12.04 -3.20 13.30
C CYS A 302 -11.64 -4.51 12.62
N GLU A 303 -11.46 -4.44 11.32
CA GLU A 303 -10.72 -5.43 10.55
C GLU A 303 -9.51 -4.74 9.90
N VAL A 304 -8.40 -5.46 9.73
CA VAL A 304 -7.19 -4.91 9.12
C VAL A 304 -6.77 -5.72 7.90
N GLN A 305 -6.35 -5.03 6.84
CA GLN A 305 -5.78 -5.62 5.64
C GLN A 305 -4.36 -5.08 5.45
N ILE A 306 -3.41 -5.96 5.15
CA ILE A 306 -1.97 -5.62 5.02
C ILE A 306 -1.41 -5.83 3.61
N ARG A 307 -2.26 -6.27 2.67
CA ARG A 307 -1.91 -6.49 1.26
C ARG A 307 -3.16 -6.38 0.39
N ALA A 308 -3.03 -5.85 -0.81
CA ALA A 308 -4.17 -5.54 -1.70
C ALA A 308 -5.07 -6.74 -2.03
N HIS A 309 -4.50 -7.94 -2.15
CA HIS A 309 -5.23 -9.19 -2.42
C HIS A 309 -5.28 -10.12 -1.20
N GLY A 310 -5.14 -9.56 0.01
CA GLY A 310 -5.22 -10.30 1.26
C GLY A 310 -6.60 -10.24 1.87
N GLU A 311 -6.97 -11.27 2.61
CA GLU A 311 -8.14 -11.24 3.48
C GLU A 311 -7.95 -10.21 4.60
N THR A 312 -9.07 -9.72 5.12
CA THR A 312 -9.08 -8.92 6.35
C THR A 312 -8.95 -9.82 7.56
N VAL A 313 -8.36 -9.28 8.63
CA VAL A 313 -8.26 -9.97 9.92
C VAL A 313 -8.94 -9.12 10.99
N PRO A 314 -9.90 -9.66 11.75
CA PRO A 314 -10.52 -8.95 12.86
C PRO A 314 -9.51 -8.59 13.95
N GLY A 315 -9.74 -7.45 14.59
CA GLY A 315 -8.91 -6.99 15.69
C GLY A 315 -9.47 -5.79 16.42
N GLU A 316 -8.64 -5.22 17.29
CA GLU A 316 -8.92 -4.00 18.02
C GLU A 316 -7.87 -2.94 17.67
N CYS A 317 -8.35 -1.79 17.19
CA CYS A 317 -7.54 -0.61 16.94
C CYS A 317 -7.49 0.25 18.20
N VAL A 318 -6.30 0.79 18.50
CA VAL A 318 -6.05 1.73 19.59
C VAL A 318 -5.16 2.87 19.11
N ILE A 319 -5.57 4.10 19.39
CA ILE A 319 -4.75 5.32 19.25
C ILE A 319 -4.11 5.58 20.61
N ARG A 320 -2.77 5.61 20.68
CA ARG A 320 -2.03 5.71 21.95
C ARG A 320 -0.70 6.43 21.80
N ALA A 321 -0.03 6.68 22.93
CA ALA A 321 1.35 7.14 22.93
C ALA A 321 2.27 6.12 22.24
N ALA A 322 3.17 6.60 21.39
CA ALA A 322 4.10 5.78 20.62
C ALA A 322 5.11 5.08 21.55
N GLU A 323 5.41 3.81 21.25
CA GLU A 323 6.43 3.04 21.97
C GLU A 323 7.84 3.24 21.39
N THR A 324 7.94 3.89 20.23
CA THR A 324 9.19 4.15 19.51
C THR A 324 9.45 5.64 19.37
N ALA A 325 10.68 6.01 19.01
CA ALA A 325 11.04 7.40 18.76
C ALA A 325 10.15 8.01 17.67
N THR A 326 9.83 9.29 17.81
CA THR A 326 8.95 9.98 16.86
C THR A 326 9.54 9.99 15.46
N ARG A 327 8.78 9.51 14.48
CA ARG A 327 9.19 9.59 13.07
C ARG A 327 9.28 11.04 12.62
N PRO A 328 10.26 11.40 11.76
CA PRO A 328 10.30 12.73 11.15
C PRO A 328 9.04 13.09 10.36
N ASP A 329 8.35 12.08 9.80
CA ASP A 329 7.12 12.19 9.04
C ASP A 329 5.89 11.65 9.78
N ALA A 330 5.93 11.61 11.13
CA ALA A 330 4.77 11.23 11.94
C ALA A 330 3.59 12.18 11.72
N THR A 331 2.37 11.63 11.69
CA THR A 331 1.15 12.44 11.56
C THR A 331 0.94 13.32 12.79
N GLU A 332 1.21 12.78 13.97
CA GLU A 332 1.21 13.50 15.24
C GLU A 332 2.38 13.01 16.12
N ALA A 333 3.14 13.94 16.68
CA ALA A 333 4.36 13.62 17.40
C ALA A 333 4.08 12.79 18.66
N GLY A 334 4.71 11.62 18.76
CA GLY A 334 4.60 10.75 19.94
C GLY A 334 3.28 9.96 20.03
N ILE A 335 2.50 9.92 18.95
CA ILE A 335 1.26 9.13 18.87
C ILE A 335 1.42 8.03 17.81
N GLU A 336 0.84 6.86 18.06
CA GLU A 336 0.76 5.74 17.12
C GLU A 336 -0.68 5.20 17.04
N ILE A 337 -1.01 4.63 15.88
CA ILE A 337 -2.13 3.70 15.73
C ILE A 337 -1.59 2.29 15.87
N ALA A 338 -2.18 1.50 16.76
CA ALA A 338 -1.87 0.09 16.94
C ALA A 338 -3.10 -0.78 16.71
N VAL A 339 -2.93 -1.90 16.02
CA VAL A 339 -3.97 -2.92 15.83
C VAL A 339 -3.48 -4.24 16.41
N ARG A 340 -4.21 -4.74 17.41
CA ARG A 340 -4.05 -6.10 17.92
C ARG A 340 -5.06 -7.00 17.21
N VAL A 341 -4.55 -8.03 16.53
CA VAL A 341 -5.40 -8.94 15.76
C VAL A 341 -5.86 -10.11 16.61
N ASP A 342 -7.05 -10.63 16.32
CA ASP A 342 -7.59 -11.81 17.01
C ASP A 342 -6.86 -13.09 16.56
N GLU A 343 -6.48 -13.16 15.29
CA GLU A 343 -5.68 -14.22 14.69
C GLU A 343 -4.39 -13.64 14.12
N ALA A 344 -3.26 -14.31 14.38
CA ALA A 344 -1.96 -13.78 14.03
C ALA A 344 -1.76 -13.62 12.51
N LEU A 345 -1.25 -12.45 12.10
CA LEU A 345 -0.89 -12.14 10.74
C LEU A 345 0.42 -12.86 10.35
N LEU A 346 0.55 -13.23 9.08
CA LEU A 346 1.78 -13.81 8.52
C LEU A 346 2.33 -12.93 7.40
N GLY A 347 3.65 -12.82 7.33
CA GLY A 347 4.33 -12.07 6.27
C GLY A 347 4.16 -10.55 6.38
N VAL A 348 4.00 -10.05 7.61
CA VAL A 348 4.03 -8.61 7.89
C VAL A 348 5.47 -8.13 7.76
N ALA A 349 5.66 -7.03 7.04
CA ALA A 349 6.94 -6.35 6.95
C ALA A 349 6.77 -4.87 7.29
N PRO A 350 7.60 -4.29 8.19
CA PRO A 350 7.66 -2.85 8.37
C PRO A 350 7.88 -2.12 7.03
N GLY A 351 7.25 -0.96 6.87
CA GLY A 351 7.17 -0.21 5.61
C GLY A 351 5.95 -0.53 4.74
N GLN A 352 5.28 -1.67 4.96
CA GLN A 352 3.98 -1.93 4.35
C GLN A 352 2.89 -1.05 4.98
N THR A 353 1.74 -0.98 4.32
CA THR A 353 0.58 -0.24 4.80
C THR A 353 -0.44 -1.20 5.39
N ALA A 354 -1.00 -0.84 6.54
CA ALA A 354 -2.18 -1.48 7.12
C ALA A 354 -3.39 -0.59 6.88
N VAL A 355 -4.44 -1.12 6.25
CA VAL A 355 -5.72 -0.42 6.02
C VAL A 355 -6.75 -0.96 7.00
N ILE A 356 -7.42 -0.05 7.72
CA ILE A 356 -8.39 -0.35 8.75
C ILE A 356 -9.80 -0.24 8.16
N TYR A 357 -10.61 -1.27 8.41
CA TYR A 357 -11.98 -1.40 7.93
C TYR A 357 -12.97 -1.50 9.10
N ALA A 358 -14.19 -1.02 8.85
CA ALA A 358 -15.38 -1.26 9.65
C ALA A 358 -16.49 -1.79 8.73
N GLY A 359 -16.58 -3.11 8.59
CA GLY A 359 -17.38 -3.74 7.54
C GLY A 359 -16.86 -3.33 6.15
N THR A 360 -17.72 -2.75 5.31
CA THR A 360 -17.29 -2.28 3.98
C THR A 360 -16.57 -0.93 4.02
N ARG A 361 -16.71 -0.14 5.10
CA ARG A 361 -16.12 1.20 5.22
C ARG A 361 -14.62 1.11 5.43
N VAL A 362 -13.85 1.85 4.64
CA VAL A 362 -12.44 2.13 4.91
C VAL A 362 -12.38 3.26 5.92
N VAL A 363 -11.84 2.98 7.11
CA VAL A 363 -11.69 3.99 8.17
C VAL A 363 -10.46 4.84 7.91
N GLY A 364 -9.36 4.21 7.53
CA GLY A 364 -8.07 4.86 7.33
C GLY A 364 -6.95 3.85 7.16
N GLN A 365 -5.70 4.32 7.24
CA GLN A 365 -4.53 3.46 7.13
C GLN A 365 -3.38 3.98 7.99
N PHE A 366 -2.39 3.12 8.25
CA PHE A 366 -1.09 3.53 8.74
C PHE A 366 0.06 2.75 8.08
N THR A 367 1.24 3.37 7.99
CA THR A 367 2.49 2.67 7.65
C THR A 367 2.92 1.84 8.85
N ILE A 368 3.15 0.54 8.65
CA ILE A 368 3.61 -0.37 9.70
C ILE A 368 5.06 -0.04 10.05
N ASP A 369 5.28 0.52 11.23
CA ASP A 369 6.62 0.81 11.76
C ASP A 369 7.14 -0.33 12.63
N ARG A 370 6.22 -1.00 13.34
CA ARG A 370 6.48 -2.10 14.26
C ARG A 370 5.50 -3.25 14.01
N ALA A 371 6.02 -4.46 14.08
CA ALA A 371 5.26 -5.70 14.13
C ALA A 371 5.76 -6.53 15.31
N VAL A 372 4.86 -6.97 16.19
CA VAL A 372 5.19 -7.76 17.39
C VAL A 372 4.71 -9.19 17.21
N SER A 373 5.59 -10.15 17.48
CA SER A 373 5.22 -11.56 17.37
C SER A 373 4.15 -11.92 18.41
N GLN A 374 3.23 -12.80 18.02
CA GLN A 374 2.29 -13.42 18.95
C GLN A 374 3.03 -14.14 20.08
N LEU A 375 4.19 -14.74 19.80
CA LEU A 375 5.02 -15.37 20.82
C LEU A 375 5.46 -14.36 21.90
N ASP A 376 5.94 -13.19 21.50
CA ASP A 376 6.39 -12.15 22.44
C ASP A 376 5.21 -11.62 23.27
N LEU A 377 4.03 -11.49 22.67
CA LEU A 377 2.81 -11.08 23.36
C LEU A 377 2.32 -12.11 24.37
N ASP A 378 2.45 -13.41 24.06
CA ASP A 378 2.08 -14.49 24.95
C ASP A 378 3.07 -14.60 26.13
N GLU A 379 4.37 -14.48 25.87
CA GLU A 379 5.43 -14.44 26.89
C GLU A 379 5.25 -13.24 27.85
N ALA A 380 4.86 -12.07 27.33
CA ALA A 380 4.59 -10.89 28.15
C ALA A 380 3.30 -11.02 29.01
N ARG A 381 2.41 -11.97 28.71
CA ARG A 381 1.17 -12.22 29.47
C ARG A 381 1.34 -13.25 30.58
N GLU A 382 2.42 -14.04 30.60
CA GLU A 382 2.70 -14.92 31.72
C GLU A 382 3.00 -14.06 32.96
N PRO A 383 2.23 -14.19 34.07
CA PRO A 383 2.62 -13.53 35.31
C PRO A 383 3.97 -14.11 35.73
N GLN A 384 4.98 -13.25 35.93
CA GLN A 384 6.18 -13.62 36.70
C GLN A 384 5.69 -14.35 37.95
N ALA A 385 5.98 -15.64 38.04
CA ALA A 385 5.54 -16.46 39.15
C ALA A 385 6.09 -15.86 40.45
N ASP A 386 5.23 -15.13 41.16
CA ASP A 386 5.55 -14.58 42.47
C ASP A 386 6.03 -15.71 43.36
N SER A 387 7.23 -15.51 43.91
CA SER A 387 7.78 -16.31 44.98
C SER A 387 6.75 -16.40 46.11
N VAL A 388 6.10 -17.54 46.24
CA VAL A 388 5.25 -17.87 47.39
C VAL A 388 6.18 -17.94 48.61
N VAL A 389 6.30 -16.81 49.32
CA VAL A 389 6.83 -16.77 50.68
C VAL A 389 5.82 -17.53 51.54
N THR A 390 6.16 -18.77 51.84
CA THR A 390 5.48 -19.57 52.85
C THR A 390 5.79 -18.98 54.21
N TYR A 391 4.84 -18.26 54.81
CA TYR A 391 4.87 -18.05 56.25
C TYR A 391 4.48 -19.37 56.92
N SER A 392 5.47 -20.08 57.48
CA SER A 392 5.20 -21.14 58.44
C SER A 392 4.80 -20.49 59.77
N ALA A 393 3.59 -20.76 60.23
CA ALA A 393 3.21 -20.47 61.60
C ALA A 393 3.90 -21.47 62.56
N ALA A 394 4.57 -20.95 63.58
CA ALA A 394 4.89 -21.64 64.83
C ALA A 394 4.56 -20.68 65.98
#